data_AF-A0A0G1JLF9-F1
#
_entry.id   AF-A0A0G1JLF9-F1
#
_cell.length_a   1.000
_cell.length_b   1.000
_cell.length_c   1.000
_cell.angle_alpha   90.00
_cell.angle_beta   90.00
_cell.angle_gamma   90.00
#
_symmetry.space_group_name_H-M   'P 1'
#
loop_
_entity.id
_entity.type
_entity.pdbx_description
1 polymer ?
#
loop_
_entity_poly.entity_id
_entity_poly.type
_entity_poly.pdbx_seq_one_letter_code
_entity_poly.pdbx_strand_id
1 'polypeptide(L)'
;EIFFSVRGNRTRQIPLEKAIEEAKNAFERKRGKKVDSSIKINPQSPSGEPCLQIIDYVNWAVQRAFIKGDERFYKFIEGKIKYLVDIYDTDKYPKNFYSSKNRFDITK
;
A
#
# COMPACT_ATOMS: atom_id res chain seq x y z
N GLU A 1 16.99 2.71 1.05
CA GLU A 1 16.44 2.50 2.41
C GLU A 1 14.97 2.18 2.28
N ILE A 2 14.38 1.50 3.26
CA ILE A 2 12.97 1.08 3.29
C ILE A 2 12.40 1.55 4.61
N PHE A 3 11.35 2.38 4.56
CA PHE A 3 10.63 2.83 5.75
C PHE A 3 9.31 2.07 5.86
N PHE A 4 8.96 1.65 7.08
CA PHE A 4 7.67 1.02 7.35
C PHE A 4 7.05 1.59 8.62
N SER A 5 5.72 1.66 8.64
CA SER A 5 4.98 2.22 9.76
C SER A 5 5.00 1.28 10.97
N VAL A 6 5.22 1.87 12.14
CA VAL A 6 5.15 1.15 13.43
C VAL A 6 3.87 1.56 14.17
N ARG A 7 3.15 0.58 14.70
CA ARG A 7 1.97 0.81 15.56
C ARG A 7 2.26 0.37 16.99
N GLY A 8 2.37 1.34 17.91
CA GLY A 8 2.69 1.12 19.31
C GLY A 8 4.17 0.81 19.57
N ASN A 9 4.50 0.31 20.77
CA ASN A 9 5.89 0.12 21.21
C ASN A 9 6.59 -1.16 20.71
N ARG A 10 5.94 -1.98 19.87
CA ARG A 10 6.52 -3.26 19.42
C ARG A 10 7.03 -3.18 18.00
N THR A 11 8.35 -3.22 17.85
CA THR A 11 9.04 -3.35 16.56
C THR A 11 8.88 -4.78 16.04
N ARG A 12 7.80 -5.06 15.31
CA ARG A 12 7.63 -6.34 14.59
C ARG A 12 8.47 -6.34 13.29
N GLN A 13 9.78 -6.20 13.45
CA GLN A 13 10.72 -5.99 12.35
C GLN A 13 11.17 -7.31 11.71
N ILE A 14 11.48 -8.33 12.53
CA ILE A 14 12.05 -9.61 12.09
C ILE A 14 11.30 -10.27 10.90
N PRO A 15 9.95 -10.37 10.90
CA PRO A 15 9.25 -11.03 9.79
C PRO A 15 9.41 -10.27 8.47
N LEU A 16 9.43 -8.93 8.51
CA LEU A 16 9.55 -8.09 7.32
C LEU A 16 10.97 -8.16 6.75
N GLU A 17 11.98 -8.09 7.61
CA GLU A 17 13.38 -8.22 7.19
C GLU A 17 13.63 -9.57 6.52
N LYS A 18 13.11 -10.64 7.12
CA LYS A 18 13.21 -11.99 6.56
C LYS A 18 12.53 -12.07 5.19
N ALA A 19 11.32 -11.51 5.05
CA ALA A 19 10.61 -11.51 3.78
C ALA A 19 11.34 -10.72 2.67
N ILE A 20 11.99 -9.60 3.03
CA ILE A 20 12.79 -8.80 2.09
C ILE A 20 14.04 -9.59 1.67
N GLU A 21 14.69 -10.27 2.60
CA GLU A 21 15.86 -11.11 2.28
C GLU A 21 15.48 -12.31 1.40
N GLU A 22 14.35 -12.97 1.68
CA GLU A 22 13.81 -14.03 0.82
C GLU A 22 13.47 -13.52 -0.59
N ALA A 23 12.88 -12.32 -0.69
CA ALA A 23 12.59 -11.68 -1.98
C ALA A 23 13.86 -11.34 -2.76
N LYS A 24 14.90 -10.84 -2.08
CA LYS A 24 16.23 -10.59 -2.68
C LYS A 24 16.81 -11.89 -3.23
N ASN A 25 16.86 -12.95 -2.43
CA ASN A 25 17.38 -14.26 -2.85
C ASN A 25 16.60 -14.85 -4.04
N ALA A 26 15.27 -14.70 -4.04
CA ALA A 26 14.43 -15.12 -5.15
C ALA A 26 14.74 -14.33 -6.44
N PHE A 27 14.95 -13.02 -6.33
CA PHE A 27 15.34 -12.17 -7.45
C PHE A 27 16.71 -12.57 -8.02
N GLU A 28 17.72 -12.75 -7.17
CA GLU A 28 19.08 -13.13 -7.57
C GLU A 28 19.09 -14.45 -8.33
N ARG A 29 18.39 -15.46 -7.81
CA ARG A 29 18.23 -16.76 -8.46
C ARG A 29 17.51 -16.66 -9.81
N LYS A 30 16.47 -15.84 -9.91
CA LYS A 30 15.71 -15.66 -11.16
C LYS A 30 16.48 -14.89 -12.22
N ARG A 31 17.34 -13.95 -11.83
CA ARG A 31 18.08 -13.06 -12.75
C ARG A 31 19.53 -13.47 -12.98
N GLY A 32 20.08 -14.39 -12.19
CA GLY A 32 21.49 -14.80 -12.26
C GLY A 32 22.46 -13.66 -11.92
N LYS A 33 22.00 -12.66 -11.14
CA LYS A 33 22.79 -11.48 -10.76
C LYS A 33 22.66 -11.24 -9.27
N LYS A 34 23.78 -11.01 -8.60
CA LYS A 34 23.79 -10.63 -7.18
C LYS A 34 23.36 -9.18 -7.00
N VAL A 35 22.70 -8.92 -5.87
CA VAL A 35 22.31 -7.59 -5.42
C VAL A 35 23.29 -7.16 -4.34
N ASP A 36 24.28 -6.37 -4.74
CA ASP A 36 25.34 -5.85 -3.84
C ASP A 36 24.93 -4.57 -3.09
N SER A 37 23.73 -4.06 -3.36
CA SER A 37 23.20 -2.87 -2.69
C SER A 37 22.84 -3.15 -1.23
N SER A 38 23.20 -2.24 -0.32
CA SER A 38 22.79 -2.33 1.08
C SER A 38 21.30 -2.00 1.23
N ILE A 39 20.53 -2.93 1.80
CA ILE A 39 19.13 -2.71 2.16
C ILE A 39 19.08 -2.35 3.64
N LYS A 40 18.69 -1.11 3.96
CA LYS A 40 18.44 -0.65 5.33
C LYS A 40 16.95 -0.53 5.55
N ILE A 41 16.45 -1.11 6.64
CA ILE A 41 15.04 -1.12 6.98
C ILE A 41 14.86 -0.29 8.25
N ASN A 42 14.05 0.76 8.16
CA ASN A 42 13.89 1.79 9.18
C ASN A 42 12.43 1.79 9.66
N PRO A 43 12.12 1.22 10.85
CA PRO A 43 10.83 1.41 11.49
C PRO A 43 10.65 2.89 11.86
N GLN A 44 9.57 3.53 11.42
CA GLN A 44 9.28 4.92 11.74
C GLN A 44 7.79 5.16 12.05
N SER A 45 7.53 6.20 12.82
CA SER A 45 6.20 6.81 12.95
C SER A 45 6.01 7.86 11.85
N PRO A 46 4.76 8.27 11.57
CA PRO A 46 4.48 9.37 10.63
C PRO A 46 5.18 10.69 10.97
N SER A 47 5.53 10.92 12.24
CA SER A 47 6.31 12.09 12.67
C SER A 47 7.78 12.03 12.26
N GLY A 48 8.35 10.83 12.09
CA GLY A 48 9.75 10.62 11.70
C GLY A 48 9.93 10.46 10.18
N GLU A 49 8.93 9.96 9.47
CA GLU A 49 8.90 9.85 8.01
C GLU A 49 7.54 10.32 7.46
N PRO A 50 7.44 11.58 6.97
CA PRO A 50 6.18 12.15 6.50
C PRO A 50 5.52 11.38 5.35
N CYS A 51 6.28 10.62 4.55
CA CYS A 51 5.71 9.80 3.49
C CYS A 51 4.78 8.70 4.04
N LEU A 52 5.03 8.23 5.28
CA LEU A 52 4.13 7.29 5.95
C LEU A 52 2.76 7.91 6.23
N GLN A 53 2.72 9.21 6.55
CA GLN A 53 1.46 9.92 6.76
C GLN A 53 0.62 10.01 5.47
N ILE A 54 1.29 10.17 4.33
CA ILE A 54 0.61 10.25 3.02
C ILE A 54 -0.11 8.94 2.73
N ILE A 55 0.57 7.80 2.88
CA ILE A 55 -0.04 6.50 2.59
C ILE A 55 -1.13 6.15 3.62
N ASP A 56 -0.98 6.55 4.88
CA ASP A 56 -2.02 6.40 5.90
C ASP A 56 -3.30 7.15 5.52
N TYR A 57 -3.17 8.40 5.04
CA TYR A 57 -4.33 9.15 4.54
C TYR A 57 -4.99 8.48 3.34
N VAL A 58 -4.21 7.97 2.38
CA VAL A 58 -4.74 7.27 1.20
C VAL A 58 -5.55 6.03 1.63
N ASN A 59 -4.97 5.18 2.49
CA ASN A 59 -5.64 3.98 2.99
C ASN A 59 -6.91 4.32 3.77
N TRP A 60 -6.84 5.34 4.64
CA TRP A 60 -7.98 5.80 5.42
C TRP A 60 -9.10 6.36 4.55
N ALA A 61 -8.78 7.18 3.54
CA ALA A 61 -9.77 7.77 2.65
C ALA A 61 -10.50 6.70 1.82
N VAL A 62 -9.77 5.72 1.30
CA VAL A 62 -10.33 4.56 0.59
C VAL A 62 -11.21 3.73 1.52
N GLN A 63 -10.69 3.31 2.68
CA GLN A 63 -11.43 2.53 3.67
C GLN A 63 -12.73 3.23 4.08
N ARG A 64 -12.67 4.53 4.36
CA ARG A 64 -13.82 5.32 4.79
C ARG A 64 -14.87 5.41 3.70
N ALA A 65 -14.47 5.57 2.44
CA ALA A 65 -15.39 5.53 1.32
C ALA A 65 -16.14 4.18 1.33
N PHE A 66 -15.42 3.05 1.29
CA PHE A 66 -16.05 1.71 1.28
C PHE A 66 -16.94 1.39 2.49
N ILE A 67 -16.46 1.66 3.71
CA ILE A 67 -17.14 1.20 4.93
C ILE A 67 -18.21 2.20 5.40
N LYS A 68 -18.02 3.50 5.16
CA LYS A 68 -18.88 4.56 5.70
C LYS A 68 -19.72 5.28 4.67
N GLY A 69 -19.55 5.01 3.37
CA GLY A 69 -20.24 5.77 2.33
C GLY A 69 -19.71 7.20 2.16
N ASP A 70 -18.64 7.57 2.86
CA ASP A 70 -18.13 8.94 2.91
C ASP A 70 -16.99 9.12 1.90
N GLU A 71 -17.35 9.52 0.68
CA GLU A 71 -16.42 9.65 -0.44
C GLU A 71 -15.64 10.97 -0.45
N ARG A 72 -15.97 11.95 0.40
CA ARG A 72 -15.39 13.31 0.35
C ARG A 72 -13.86 13.29 0.32
N PHE A 73 -13.28 12.49 1.20
CA PHE A 73 -11.82 12.38 1.35
C PHE A 73 -11.18 11.61 0.20
N TYR A 74 -11.86 10.59 -0.31
CA TYR A 74 -11.41 9.87 -1.49
C TYR A 74 -11.42 10.79 -2.72
N LYS A 75 -12.51 11.54 -2.94
CA LYS A 75 -12.64 12.48 -4.07
C LYS A 75 -11.54 13.54 -4.07
N PHE A 76 -11.08 14.00 -2.90
CA PHE A 76 -9.95 14.92 -2.80
C PHE A 76 -8.64 14.35 -3.37
N ILE A 77 -8.43 13.03 -3.28
CA ILE A 77 -7.22 12.35 -3.78
C ILE A 77 -7.47 11.48 -5.01
N GLU A 78 -8.69 11.43 -5.55
CA GLU A 78 -9.10 10.55 -6.64
C GLU A 78 -8.16 10.67 -7.84
N GLY A 79 -7.79 11.91 -8.22
CA GLY A 79 -6.86 12.17 -9.33
C GLY A 79 -5.44 11.61 -9.15
N LYS A 80 -5.05 11.24 -7.92
CA LYS A 80 -3.74 10.63 -7.60
C LYS A 80 -3.80 9.10 -7.61
N ILE A 81 -5.00 8.51 -7.59
CA ILE A 81 -5.22 7.06 -7.55
C ILE A 81 -5.43 6.57 -8.98
N LYS A 82 -4.41 5.91 -9.55
CA LYS A 82 -4.49 5.39 -10.93
C LYS A 82 -5.29 4.09 -11.04
N TYR A 83 -5.26 3.29 -9.99
CA TYR A 83 -5.83 1.95 -9.98
C TYR A 83 -6.28 1.59 -8.56
N LEU A 84 -7.52 1.15 -8.43
CA LEU A 84 -8.14 0.71 -7.19
C LEU A 84 -8.90 -0.59 -7.48
N VAL A 85 -8.65 -1.65 -6.71
CA VAL A 85 -9.34 -2.94 -6.88
C VAL A 85 -10.20 -3.19 -5.66
N ASP A 86 -11.47 -3.49 -5.88
CA ASP A 86 -12.34 -4.01 -4.85
C ASP A 86 -12.24 -5.54 -4.84
N ILE A 87 -11.41 -6.07 -3.94
CA ILE A 87 -11.19 -7.52 -3.84
C ILE A 87 -12.41 -8.30 -3.33
N TYR A 88 -13.45 -7.61 -2.84
CA TYR A 88 -14.67 -8.21 -2.30
C TYR A 88 -15.84 -8.17 -3.28
N ASP A 89 -15.76 -7.37 -4.34
CA ASP A 89 -16.76 -7.35 -5.42
C ASP A 89 -16.56 -8.54 -6.38
N THR A 90 -17.05 -9.71 -5.94
CA THR A 90 -16.99 -10.94 -6.72
C THR A 90 -17.92 -10.94 -7.92
N ASP A 91 -19.01 -10.17 -7.86
CA ASP A 91 -20.04 -10.12 -8.91
C ASP A 91 -19.53 -9.41 -10.16
N LYS A 92 -18.70 -8.38 -9.99
CA LYS A 92 -18.07 -7.66 -11.11
C LYS A 92 -16.76 -8.30 -11.57
N TYR A 93 -16.26 -9.37 -10.95
CA TYR A 93 -14.99 -10.00 -11.34
C TYR A 93 -15.03 -10.52 -12.79
N PRO A 94 -13.99 -10.27 -13.62
CA PRO A 94 -12.67 -9.69 -13.32
C PRO A 94 -12.58 -8.17 -13.50
N LYS A 95 -13.71 -7.46 -13.60
CA LYS A 95 -13.82 -6.01 -13.81
C LYS A 95 -14.12 -5.24 -12.53
N ASN A 96 -13.78 -5.79 -11.37
CA ASN A 96 -13.91 -5.23 -10.03
C ASN A 96 -12.84 -4.16 -9.72
N PHE A 97 -12.48 -3.35 -10.71
CA PHE A 97 -11.44 -2.34 -10.58
C PHE A 97 -11.88 -0.99 -11.14
N TYR A 98 -11.31 0.04 -10.54
CA TYR A 98 -11.58 1.43 -10.81
C TYR A 98 -10.30 2.13 -11.26
N SER A 99 -10.46 3.03 -12.23
CA SER A 99 -9.38 3.80 -12.84
C SER A 99 -9.91 5.14 -13.31
N SER A 100 -9.06 5.95 -13.94
CA SER A 100 -9.50 7.20 -14.57
C SER A 100 -10.61 7.02 -15.61
N LYS A 101 -10.75 5.82 -16.21
CA LYS A 101 -11.79 5.46 -17.19
C LYS A 101 -13.09 4.97 -16.57
N ASN A 102 -13.03 4.40 -15.37
CA ASN A 102 -14.17 3.89 -14.61
C ASN A 102 -13.97 4.30 -13.16
N ARG A 103 -14.45 5.49 -12.81
CA ARG A 103 -14.21 6.07 -11.48
C ARG A 103 -14.97 5.29 -10.42
N PHE A 104 -14.39 5.27 -9.23
CA PHE A 104 -15.04 4.70 -8.06
C PHE A 104 -16.23 5.57 -7.64
N ASP A 105 -17.35 4.90 -7.41
CA ASP A 105 -18.62 5.48 -6.97
C ASP A 105 -19.32 4.42 -6.11
N ILE A 106 -19.63 4.77 -4.87
CA ILE A 106 -20.21 3.84 -3.91
C ILE A 106 -21.71 3.59 -4.15
N THR A 107 -22.35 4.44 -4.95
CA THR A 107 -23.79 4.35 -5.23
C THR A 107 -24.12 3.47 -6.44
N LYS A 108 -23.10 2.87 -7.09
CA LYS A 108 -23.24 2.07 -8.32
C LYS A 108 -23.16 0.56 -8.14
#